data_AF-A0A524L714-F1
#
_entry.id   AF-A0A524L714-F1
#
_cell.length_a   1.000
_cell.length_b   1.000
_cell.length_c   1.000
_cell.angle_alpha   90.00
_cell.angle_beta   90.00
_cell.angle_gamma   90.00
#
_symmetry.space_group_name_H-M   'P 1'
#
loop_
_entity.id
_entity.type
_entity.pdbx_description
1 polymer ?
#
loop_
_entity_poly.entity_id
_entity_poly.type
_entity_poly.pdbx_seq_one_letter_code
_entity_poly.pdbx_strand_id
1 'polypeptide(L)'
;SVIYPSLGLVSIGFEDDELRQATCRAFNDYHADLYREHARWLTPAAIIPMQSPEEAIAELDHAVGELGMKVVMMAGSVRRPLPAAERISPEAGKLAFWIDTLGLDSVYDYDPVWARCVELGVCPTFHSGSQGWGARRSVTSFVYNHTGHFAAAGEATCKSLFLGGVTRRFPQLRYAFLEGGVAWGCSLFADLLGHWEKRNRDALRTNDPARLDRDALVRLFREYGDPPLVAKLQDLIDGAGVRGDQVDDDYPLDEFAACGIEGPQDVHDLFVPSFYFGCEADDPLNAWAFDTRTNPFGAKLRALFGSDIGHWDVRDMREVVEEAWELVEEGLLSEDDFRAFTFENPVHFWTALRPDFFDGTSVESAARALRSSS
;
A
#
# COMPACT_ATOMS: atom_id res chain seq x y z
N SER A 1 22.29 4.58 3.28
CA SER A 1 20.93 4.30 3.75
C SER A 1 20.00 5.43 3.37
N VAL A 2 18.78 5.08 2.98
CA VAL A 2 17.67 6.02 2.98
C VAL A 2 17.10 6.06 4.39
N ILE A 3 16.83 7.25 4.91
CA ILE A 3 16.40 7.41 6.30
C ILE A 3 15.01 8.06 6.37
N TYR A 4 14.14 7.45 7.17
CA TYR A 4 12.78 7.90 7.40
C TYR A 4 12.64 8.44 8.83
N PRO A 5 11.91 9.54 9.03
CA PRO A 5 11.77 10.16 10.34
C PRO A 5 10.56 9.66 11.13
N SER A 6 10.72 9.23 12.39
CA SER A 6 9.59 8.81 13.24
C SER A 6 8.62 9.96 13.57
N LEU A 7 9.13 11.15 13.90
CA LEU A 7 8.28 12.34 14.15
C LEU A 7 7.61 12.87 12.88
N GLY A 8 8.18 12.55 11.72
CA GLY A 8 7.59 12.91 10.43
C GLY A 8 6.25 12.21 10.21
N LEU A 9 6.09 10.94 10.66
CA LEU A 9 4.81 10.22 10.59
C LEU A 9 3.68 10.97 11.31
N VAL A 10 3.99 11.64 12.42
CA VAL A 10 3.01 12.38 13.20
C VAL A 10 2.68 13.70 12.50
N SER A 11 3.71 14.40 12.03
CA SER A 11 3.62 15.77 11.51
C SER A 11 2.81 15.84 10.20
N ILE A 12 2.97 14.86 9.30
CA ILE A 12 2.22 14.80 8.04
C ILE A 12 0.71 14.58 8.25
N GLY A 13 0.31 14.11 9.43
CA GLY A 13 -1.06 13.77 9.77
C GLY A 13 -1.80 14.82 10.59
N PHE A 14 -1.20 15.99 10.85
CA PHE A 14 -1.86 17.05 11.61
C PHE A 14 -3.15 17.52 10.93
N GLU A 15 -4.22 17.66 11.72
CA GLU A 15 -5.56 18.04 11.23
C GLU A 15 -5.61 19.52 10.80
N ASP A 16 -4.87 20.39 11.48
CA ASP A 16 -4.82 21.82 11.16
C ASP A 16 -3.91 22.04 9.94
N ASP A 17 -4.47 22.67 8.90
CA ASP A 17 -3.80 22.82 7.61
C ASP A 17 -2.55 23.70 7.68
N GLU A 18 -2.62 24.84 8.37
CA GLU A 18 -1.49 25.76 8.50
C GLU A 18 -0.37 25.12 9.31
N LEU A 19 -0.71 24.47 10.43
CA LEU A 19 0.25 23.77 11.27
C LEU A 19 0.92 22.62 10.52
N ARG A 20 0.14 21.80 9.81
CA ARG A 20 0.65 20.66 9.02
C ARG A 20 1.62 21.14 7.95
N GLN A 21 1.21 22.10 7.12
CA GLN A 21 2.03 22.62 6.02
C GLN A 21 3.32 23.28 6.54
N ALA A 22 3.21 24.16 7.54
CA ALA A 22 4.36 24.83 8.12
C ALA A 22 5.34 23.84 8.78
N THR A 23 4.82 22.80 9.46
CA THR A 23 5.65 21.77 10.08
C THR A 23 6.34 20.90 9.04
N CYS A 24 5.63 20.48 7.97
CA CYS A 24 6.23 19.70 6.88
C CYS A 24 7.35 20.48 6.19
N ARG A 25 7.09 21.75 5.87
CA ARG A 25 8.08 22.66 5.28
C ARG A 25 9.33 22.78 6.15
N ALA A 26 9.16 23.17 7.42
CA ALA A 26 10.26 23.35 8.35
C ALA A 26 11.04 22.05 8.61
N PHE A 27 10.34 20.91 8.62
CA PHE A 27 10.94 19.60 8.77
C PHE A 27 11.83 19.26 7.57
N ASN A 28 11.36 19.49 6.35
CA ASN A 28 12.10 19.22 5.12
C ASN A 28 13.32 20.13 4.98
N ASP A 29 13.19 21.43 5.28
CA ASP A 29 14.32 22.37 5.34
C ASP A 29 15.39 21.88 6.32
N TYR A 30 14.96 21.53 7.54
CA TYR A 30 15.85 21.03 8.58
C TYR A 30 16.55 19.73 8.17
N HIS A 31 15.83 18.77 7.59
CA HIS A 31 16.40 17.50 7.12
C HIS A 31 17.39 17.69 5.97
N ALA A 32 17.05 18.53 4.99
CA ALA A 32 17.94 18.81 3.87
C ALA A 32 19.25 19.43 4.34
N ASP A 33 19.20 20.35 5.31
CA ASP A 33 20.38 20.98 5.89
C ASP A 33 21.18 20.04 6.78
N LEU A 34 20.52 19.31 7.70
CA LEU A 34 21.17 18.42 8.65
C LEU A 34 21.99 17.32 7.96
N TYR A 35 21.45 16.72 6.91
CA TYR A 35 22.08 15.58 6.23
C TYR A 35 22.98 15.99 5.05
N ARG A 36 23.07 17.29 4.72
CA ARG A 36 23.85 17.79 3.57
C ARG A 36 25.30 17.32 3.59
N GLU A 37 25.97 17.41 4.74
CA GLU A 37 27.38 16.99 4.90
C GLU A 37 27.55 15.46 4.95
N HIS A 38 26.44 14.73 5.06
CA HIS A 38 26.40 13.27 5.19
C HIS A 38 25.79 12.57 3.96
N ALA A 39 25.51 13.31 2.88
CA ALA A 39 24.83 12.82 1.69
C ALA A 39 25.51 11.62 1.00
N ARG A 40 26.81 11.39 1.26
CA ARG A 40 27.54 10.20 0.79
C ARG A 40 26.99 8.90 1.38
N TRP A 41 26.46 8.94 2.59
CA TRP A 41 26.02 7.75 3.33
C TRP A 41 24.52 7.76 3.61
N LEU A 42 23.93 8.94 3.81
CA LEU A 42 22.56 9.11 4.27
C LEU A 42 21.75 9.95 3.27
N THR A 43 20.57 9.46 2.91
CA THR A 43 19.63 10.18 2.04
C THR A 43 18.31 10.36 2.78
N PRO A 44 17.99 11.56 3.29
CA PRO A 44 16.75 11.79 4.01
C PRO A 44 15.53 11.74 3.11
N ALA A 45 14.45 11.14 3.60
CA ALA A 45 13.13 11.29 3.03
C ALA A 45 12.53 12.65 3.40
N ALA A 46 12.02 13.35 2.39
CA ALA A 46 11.13 14.50 2.58
C ALA A 46 9.75 14.01 3.00
N ILE A 47 9.11 14.68 3.94
CA ILE A 47 7.76 14.35 4.36
C ILE A 47 6.76 15.16 3.52
N ILE A 48 5.82 14.46 2.86
CA ILE A 48 4.87 15.06 1.93
C ILE A 48 3.44 14.87 2.49
N PRO A 49 2.77 15.96 2.91
CA PRO A 49 1.37 15.90 3.30
C PRO A 49 0.49 15.66 2.07
N MET A 50 -0.56 14.88 2.24
CA MET A 50 -1.43 14.46 1.13
C MET A 50 -2.87 14.93 1.34
N GLN A 51 -3.12 15.96 2.15
CA GLN A 51 -4.48 16.41 2.45
C GLN A 51 -5.22 16.92 1.20
N SER A 52 -4.52 17.55 0.26
CA SER A 52 -5.02 17.82 -1.08
C SER A 52 -3.89 17.66 -2.11
N PRO A 53 -4.22 17.48 -3.41
CA PRO A 53 -3.22 17.43 -4.48
C PRO A 53 -2.36 18.70 -4.54
N GLU A 54 -2.96 19.88 -4.35
CA GLU A 54 -2.25 21.16 -4.40
C GLU A 54 -1.21 21.27 -3.28
N GLU A 55 -1.58 20.85 -2.07
CA GLU A 55 -0.66 20.82 -0.93
C GLU A 55 0.50 19.86 -1.16
N ALA A 56 0.21 18.65 -1.65
CA ALA A 56 1.22 17.64 -1.96
C ALA A 56 2.20 18.13 -3.03
N ILE A 57 1.69 18.73 -4.11
CA ILE A 57 2.53 19.27 -5.20
C ILE A 57 3.38 20.43 -4.70
N ALA A 58 2.83 21.34 -3.91
CA ALA A 58 3.58 22.45 -3.35
C ALA A 58 4.71 21.99 -2.40
N GLU A 59 4.53 20.88 -1.68
CA GLU A 59 5.60 20.31 -0.87
C GLU A 59 6.63 19.56 -1.72
N LEU A 60 6.19 18.79 -2.73
CA LEU A 60 7.08 18.12 -3.68
C LEU A 60 8.00 19.11 -4.41
N ASP A 61 7.44 20.22 -4.89
CA ASP A 61 8.17 21.25 -5.65
C ASP A 61 9.30 21.86 -4.83
N HIS A 62 9.03 22.13 -3.57
CA HIS A 62 10.04 22.67 -2.68
C HIS A 62 11.04 21.60 -2.26
N ALA A 63 10.60 20.47 -1.71
CA ALA A 63 11.52 19.49 -1.13
C ALA A 63 12.40 18.83 -2.20
N VAL A 64 11.84 18.51 -3.36
CA VAL A 64 12.61 17.88 -4.44
C VAL A 64 13.16 18.92 -5.42
N GLY A 65 12.36 19.90 -5.82
CA GLY A 65 12.76 20.88 -6.83
C GLY A 65 13.70 21.97 -6.28
N GLU A 66 13.46 22.49 -5.08
CA GLU A 66 14.27 23.56 -4.49
C GLU A 66 15.40 23.02 -3.60
N LEU A 67 15.10 22.10 -2.68
CA LEU A 67 16.08 21.54 -1.74
C LEU A 67 16.91 20.39 -2.34
N GLY A 68 16.47 19.81 -3.47
CA GLY A 68 17.18 18.73 -4.16
C GLY A 68 17.10 17.37 -3.46
N MET A 69 16.15 17.16 -2.56
CA MET A 69 15.94 15.86 -1.91
C MET A 69 15.58 14.80 -2.95
N LYS A 70 16.00 13.55 -2.73
CA LYS A 70 15.83 12.45 -3.71
C LYS A 70 14.76 11.43 -3.31
N VAL A 71 14.23 11.53 -2.09
CA VAL A 71 13.32 10.55 -1.49
C VAL A 71 12.14 11.29 -0.89
N VAL A 72 10.94 10.73 -1.02
CA VAL A 72 9.69 11.28 -0.48
C VAL A 72 8.94 10.21 0.31
N MET A 73 8.49 10.57 1.50
CA MET A 73 7.59 9.81 2.37
C MET A 73 6.25 10.53 2.39
N MET A 74 5.27 9.93 1.73
CA MET A 74 3.92 10.46 1.58
C MET A 74 3.00 9.85 2.64
N ALA A 75 2.05 10.63 3.13
CA ALA A 75 0.91 10.06 3.84
C ALA A 75 0.17 9.12 2.90
N GLY A 76 -0.01 7.83 3.25
CA GLY A 76 -0.73 6.86 2.42
C GLY A 76 -2.25 6.97 2.52
N SER A 77 -2.73 7.73 3.50
CA SER A 77 -4.16 7.94 3.67
C SER A 77 -4.46 9.22 4.44
N VAL A 78 -5.67 9.75 4.27
CA VAL A 78 -6.16 10.93 4.97
C VAL A 78 -7.46 10.59 5.69
N ARG A 79 -7.57 11.02 6.95
CA ARG A 79 -8.84 10.94 7.69
C ARG A 79 -9.74 12.06 7.20
N ARG A 80 -10.87 11.70 6.60
CA ARG A 80 -11.87 12.65 6.11
C ARG A 80 -13.07 12.62 7.04
N PRO A 81 -13.45 13.74 7.67
CA PRO A 81 -14.60 13.77 8.57
C PRO A 81 -15.88 13.40 7.80
N LEU A 82 -16.80 12.70 8.46
CA LEU A 82 -18.10 12.41 7.87
C LEU A 82 -18.94 13.70 7.88
N PRO A 83 -19.52 14.14 6.75
CA PRO A 83 -20.27 15.39 6.69
C PRO A 83 -21.43 15.46 7.69
N ALA A 84 -22.02 14.31 8.04
CA ALA A 84 -23.06 14.23 9.06
C ALA A 84 -22.55 14.49 10.48
N ALA A 85 -21.32 14.09 10.79
CA ALA A 85 -20.70 14.31 12.08
C ALA A 85 -20.27 15.77 12.26
N GLU A 86 -19.74 16.42 11.22
CA GLU A 86 -19.36 17.85 11.26
C GLU A 86 -20.56 18.76 11.55
N ARG A 87 -21.75 18.40 11.07
CA ARG A 87 -22.99 19.13 11.38
C ARG A 87 -23.39 19.04 12.86
N ILE A 88 -22.87 18.06 13.60
CA ILE A 88 -23.10 17.92 15.05
C ILE A 88 -22.13 18.83 15.81
N SER A 89 -20.83 18.64 15.61
CA SER A 89 -19.77 19.51 16.11
C SER A 89 -18.43 19.22 15.44
N PRO A 90 -17.44 20.13 15.52
CA PRO A 90 -16.07 19.87 15.09
C PRO A 90 -15.46 18.62 15.76
N GLU A 91 -15.69 18.43 17.06
CA GLU A 91 -15.20 17.26 17.81
C GLU A 91 -15.82 15.95 17.31
N ALA A 92 -17.09 15.97 16.92
CA ALA A 92 -17.74 14.80 16.32
C ALA A 92 -17.09 14.45 14.97
N GLY A 93 -16.75 15.46 14.15
CA GLY A 93 -16.02 15.27 12.89
C GLY A 93 -14.65 14.59 13.08
N LYS A 94 -13.94 14.92 14.16
CA LYS A 94 -12.64 14.29 14.51
C LYS A 94 -12.77 12.82 14.92
N LEU A 95 -13.92 12.43 15.46
CA LEU A 95 -14.16 11.06 15.95
C LEU A 95 -14.87 10.17 14.92
N ALA A 96 -15.60 10.76 13.99
CA ALA A 96 -16.33 10.07 12.93
C ALA A 96 -15.79 10.49 11.56
N PHE A 97 -14.90 9.65 11.03
CA PHE A 97 -14.23 9.84 9.75
C PHE A 97 -14.28 8.58 8.91
N TRP A 98 -14.05 8.73 7.61
CA TRP A 98 -13.66 7.65 6.71
C TRP A 98 -12.20 7.83 6.30
N ILE A 99 -11.60 6.77 5.74
CA ILE A 99 -10.20 6.75 5.33
C ILE A 99 -10.12 6.90 3.82
N ASP A 100 -9.63 8.04 3.38
CA ASP A 100 -9.31 8.34 1.99
C ASP A 100 -7.92 7.77 1.68
N THR A 101 -7.85 6.90 0.67
CA THR A 101 -6.64 6.14 0.30
C THR A 101 -6.02 6.62 -1.02
N LEU A 102 -6.36 7.85 -1.45
CA LEU A 102 -5.65 8.60 -2.49
C LEU A 102 -5.73 7.98 -3.91
N GLY A 103 -6.59 6.99 -4.09
CA GLY A 103 -6.85 6.31 -5.36
C GLY A 103 -8.35 6.16 -5.56
N LEU A 104 -8.83 4.91 -5.50
CA LEU A 104 -10.26 4.60 -5.57
C LEU A 104 -11.07 5.40 -4.53
N ASP A 105 -12.15 6.02 -5.00
CA ASP A 105 -13.13 6.80 -4.22
C ASP A 105 -12.56 7.99 -3.42
N SER A 106 -11.35 8.43 -3.75
CA SER A 106 -10.80 9.65 -3.16
C SER A 106 -11.65 10.87 -3.52
N VAL A 107 -11.79 11.82 -2.59
CA VAL A 107 -12.53 13.08 -2.84
C VAL A 107 -11.80 14.03 -3.78
N TYR A 108 -10.51 13.80 -3.99
CA TYR A 108 -9.67 14.56 -4.92
C TYR A 108 -9.08 13.63 -5.97
N ASP A 109 -8.76 14.20 -7.12
CA ASP A 109 -7.94 13.54 -8.14
C ASP A 109 -6.45 13.73 -7.80
N TYR A 110 -5.77 12.63 -7.47
CA TYR A 110 -4.33 12.62 -7.16
C TYR A 110 -3.44 12.32 -8.38
N ASP A 111 -4.01 12.09 -9.56
CA ASP A 111 -3.23 11.92 -10.80
C ASP A 111 -2.21 13.06 -11.05
N PRO A 112 -2.53 14.35 -10.76
CA PRO A 112 -1.55 15.43 -10.83
C PRO A 112 -0.34 15.23 -9.90
N VAL A 113 -0.53 14.63 -8.72
CA VAL A 113 0.56 14.34 -7.78
C VAL A 113 1.45 13.22 -8.34
N TRP A 114 0.84 12.17 -8.90
CA TRP A 114 1.57 11.06 -9.52
C TRP A 114 2.35 11.53 -10.75
N ALA A 115 1.75 12.35 -11.60
CA ALA A 115 2.44 13.00 -12.72
C ALA A 115 3.63 13.83 -12.21
N ARG A 116 3.45 14.58 -11.12
CA ARG A 116 4.52 15.40 -10.56
C ARG A 116 5.67 14.56 -10.00
N CYS A 117 5.40 13.40 -9.40
CA CYS A 117 6.43 12.47 -8.97
C CYS A 117 7.28 11.96 -10.15
N VAL A 118 6.65 11.68 -11.30
CA VAL A 118 7.36 11.32 -12.55
C VAL A 118 8.25 12.46 -13.01
N GLU A 119 7.72 13.69 -13.08
CA GLU A 119 8.48 14.87 -13.53
C GLU A 119 9.69 15.17 -12.65
N LEU A 120 9.53 15.02 -11.33
CA LEU A 120 10.59 15.25 -10.34
C LEU A 120 11.53 14.04 -10.18
N GLY A 121 11.23 12.91 -10.83
CA GLY A 121 12.04 11.70 -10.77
C GLY A 121 12.12 11.12 -9.36
N VAL A 122 10.98 10.99 -8.66
CA VAL A 122 10.88 10.38 -7.33
C VAL A 122 9.80 9.31 -7.30
N CYS A 123 10.08 8.22 -6.57
CA CYS A 123 9.13 7.13 -6.35
C CYS A 123 8.33 7.41 -5.06
N PRO A 124 6.98 7.32 -5.07
CA PRO A 124 6.19 7.43 -3.85
C PRO A 124 6.56 6.33 -2.84
N THR A 125 6.82 6.72 -1.61
CA THR A 125 6.90 5.79 -0.47
C THR A 125 5.87 6.17 0.56
N PHE A 126 5.20 5.19 1.15
CA PHE A 126 4.14 5.38 2.13
C PHE A 126 4.56 4.80 3.46
N HIS A 127 4.59 5.66 4.46
CA HIS A 127 4.78 5.27 5.85
C HIS A 127 3.60 5.81 6.66
N SER A 128 2.65 4.95 6.99
CA SER A 128 1.37 5.36 7.57
C SER A 128 0.81 4.28 8.46
N GLY A 129 0.31 4.66 9.64
CA GLY A 129 -0.22 3.72 10.62
C GLY A 129 -1.74 3.64 10.62
N SER A 130 -2.28 2.42 10.66
CA SER A 130 -3.74 2.21 10.78
C SER A 130 -4.24 2.17 12.24
N GLN A 131 -3.45 2.65 13.20
CA GLN A 131 -3.89 2.69 14.59
C GLN A 131 -5.13 3.60 14.71
N GLY A 132 -6.16 3.10 15.37
CA GLY A 132 -7.43 3.78 15.41
C GLY A 132 -8.39 3.44 14.25
N TRP A 133 -8.06 2.48 13.38
CA TRP A 133 -8.94 2.02 12.30
C TRP A 133 -9.56 0.68 12.63
N GLY A 134 -10.85 0.51 12.30
CA GLY A 134 -11.57 -0.76 12.43
C GLY A 134 -11.36 -1.42 13.79
N ALA A 135 -10.83 -2.64 13.78
CA ALA A 135 -10.57 -3.40 14.99
C ALA A 135 -9.42 -2.85 15.83
N ARG A 136 -8.53 -1.98 15.34
CA ARG A 136 -7.32 -1.47 16.05
C ARG A 136 -7.63 -0.32 17.01
N ARG A 137 -8.61 -0.54 17.90
CA ARG A 137 -9.20 0.44 18.81
C ARG A 137 -9.23 -0.04 20.27
N SER A 138 -8.33 -0.92 20.67
CA SER A 138 -8.23 -1.30 22.08
C SER A 138 -7.93 -0.08 22.93
N VAL A 139 -8.75 0.13 23.96
CA VAL A 139 -8.64 1.28 24.86
C VAL A 139 -7.55 1.09 25.92
N THR A 140 -6.96 -0.11 26.02
CA THR A 140 -5.94 -0.45 27.02
C THR A 140 -4.68 -1.10 26.46
N SER A 141 -4.69 -1.64 25.24
CA SER A 141 -3.56 -2.39 24.68
C SER A 141 -2.94 -1.70 23.48
N PHE A 142 -1.75 -1.15 23.69
CA PHE A 142 -0.91 -0.63 22.61
C PHE A 142 -0.55 -1.73 21.62
N VAL A 143 -0.09 -2.90 22.10
CA VAL A 143 0.34 -4.03 21.25
C VAL A 143 -0.76 -4.48 20.31
N TYR A 144 -2.01 -4.56 20.80
CA TYR A 144 -3.15 -4.90 19.96
C TYR A 144 -3.40 -3.88 18.84
N ASN A 145 -3.23 -2.59 19.13
CA ASN A 145 -3.40 -1.54 18.13
C ASN A 145 -2.23 -1.48 17.14
N HIS A 146 -1.01 -1.73 17.61
CA HIS A 146 0.24 -1.63 16.85
C HIS A 146 0.50 -2.84 15.95
N THR A 147 0.24 -4.07 16.41
CA THR A 147 0.57 -5.30 15.66
C THR A 147 -0.07 -5.31 14.26
N GLY A 148 0.73 -5.21 13.18
CA GLY A 148 0.26 -5.20 11.79
C GLY A 148 -0.41 -3.89 11.33
N HIS A 149 -0.25 -2.78 12.05
CA HIS A 149 -0.90 -1.53 11.70
C HIS A 149 -0.32 -0.86 10.45
N PHE A 150 0.98 -1.01 10.19
CA PHE A 150 1.60 -0.55 8.94
C PHE A 150 1.13 -1.39 7.75
N ALA A 151 1.11 -2.73 7.91
CA ALA A 151 0.57 -3.65 6.90
C ALA A 151 -0.85 -3.28 6.48
N ALA A 152 -1.75 -3.03 7.44
CA ALA A 152 -3.15 -2.69 7.14
C ALA A 152 -3.31 -1.33 6.43
N ALA A 153 -2.48 -0.34 6.77
CA ALA A 153 -2.50 0.95 6.08
C ALA A 153 -1.90 0.85 4.66
N GLY A 154 -0.79 0.12 4.52
CA GLY A 154 -0.15 -0.18 3.24
C GLY A 154 -1.09 -0.95 2.32
N GLU A 155 -1.76 -1.99 2.82
CA GLU A 155 -2.75 -2.79 2.08
C GLU A 155 -3.90 -1.93 1.56
N ALA A 156 -4.46 -1.06 2.41
CA ALA A 156 -5.55 -0.17 2.03
C ALA A 156 -5.15 0.77 0.89
N THR A 157 -3.97 1.39 1.01
CA THR A 157 -3.42 2.31 0.00
C THR A 157 -3.08 1.58 -1.30
N CYS A 158 -2.34 0.47 -1.23
CA CYS A 158 -1.94 -0.36 -2.37
C CYS A 158 -3.15 -0.83 -3.19
N LYS A 159 -4.15 -1.39 -2.50
CA LYS A 159 -5.39 -1.85 -3.11
C LYS A 159 -6.15 -0.72 -3.80
N SER A 160 -6.20 0.46 -3.17
CA SER A 160 -6.84 1.65 -3.72
C SER A 160 -6.14 2.17 -4.97
N LEU A 161 -4.81 2.24 -4.98
CA LEU A 161 -4.03 2.64 -6.16
C LEU A 161 -4.21 1.64 -7.31
N PHE A 162 -4.22 0.34 -7.01
CA PHE A 162 -4.41 -0.70 -8.03
C PHE A 162 -5.82 -0.66 -8.63
N LEU A 163 -6.87 -0.76 -7.80
CA LEU A 163 -8.26 -0.77 -8.26
C LEU A 163 -8.68 0.58 -8.84
N GLY A 164 -8.09 1.68 -8.36
CA GLY A 164 -8.24 3.01 -8.95
C GLY A 164 -7.53 3.17 -10.30
N GLY A 165 -6.82 2.15 -10.80
CA GLY A 165 -6.15 2.15 -12.11
C GLY A 165 -4.87 2.99 -12.18
N VAL A 166 -4.31 3.39 -11.05
CA VAL A 166 -3.15 4.30 -10.99
C VAL A 166 -1.93 3.64 -11.61
N THR A 167 -1.68 2.35 -11.35
CA THR A 167 -0.55 1.61 -11.95
C THR A 167 -0.66 1.46 -13.47
N ARG A 168 -1.88 1.45 -14.01
CA ARG A 168 -2.14 1.46 -15.46
C ARG A 168 -1.84 2.84 -16.07
N ARG A 169 -2.24 3.93 -15.40
CA ARG A 169 -2.01 5.31 -15.87
C ARG A 169 -0.56 5.77 -15.72
N PHE A 170 0.12 5.32 -14.67
CA PHE A 170 1.51 5.66 -14.35
C PHE A 170 2.41 4.41 -14.25
N PRO A 171 2.58 3.64 -15.35
CA PRO A 171 3.33 2.38 -15.34
C PRO A 171 4.84 2.56 -15.06
N GLN A 172 5.37 3.78 -15.14
CA GLN A 172 6.75 4.12 -14.80
C GLN A 172 6.97 4.30 -13.29
N LEU A 173 5.92 4.58 -12.51
CA LEU A 173 6.04 4.77 -11.07
C LEU A 173 6.26 3.43 -10.35
N ARG A 174 7.02 3.49 -9.26
CA ARG A 174 7.16 2.41 -8.29
C ARG A 174 6.70 2.95 -6.95
N TYR A 175 5.92 2.17 -6.22
CA TYR A 175 5.37 2.56 -4.93
C TYR A 175 5.89 1.63 -3.85
N ALA A 176 6.39 2.19 -2.75
CA ALA A 176 6.80 1.40 -1.59
C ALA A 176 5.87 1.61 -0.40
N PHE A 177 5.58 0.55 0.35
CA PHE A 177 4.81 0.57 1.58
C PHE A 177 5.70 0.08 2.73
N LEU A 178 6.06 0.96 3.64
CA LEU A 178 7.16 0.72 4.59
C LEU A 178 6.68 0.08 5.90
N GLU A 179 7.56 -0.70 6.54
CA GLU A 179 7.38 -1.35 7.86
C GLU A 179 6.17 -2.30 7.98
N GLY A 180 5.58 -2.70 6.84
CA GLY A 180 4.43 -3.59 6.81
C GLY A 180 4.78 -5.06 6.59
N GLY A 181 6.02 -5.37 6.21
CA GLY A 181 6.41 -6.68 5.69
C GLY A 181 5.79 -6.96 4.31
N VAL A 182 6.16 -8.09 3.71
CA VAL A 182 5.70 -8.47 2.35
C VAL A 182 4.51 -9.43 2.32
N ALA A 183 4.24 -10.13 3.43
CA ALA A 183 3.23 -11.19 3.48
C ALA A 183 1.82 -10.73 3.06
N TRP A 184 1.40 -9.54 3.50
CA TRP A 184 0.11 -8.98 3.08
C TRP A 184 0.09 -8.62 1.59
N GLY A 185 1.24 -8.26 1.01
CA GLY A 185 1.39 -8.01 -0.42
C GLY A 185 1.23 -9.28 -1.26
N CYS A 186 1.81 -10.40 -0.80
CA CYS A 186 1.60 -11.71 -1.43
C CYS A 186 0.13 -12.13 -1.38
N SER A 187 -0.53 -11.97 -0.22
CA SER A 187 -1.96 -12.25 -0.07
C SER A 187 -2.79 -11.37 -0.99
N LEU A 188 -2.56 -10.05 -0.97
CA LEU A 188 -3.29 -9.10 -1.80
C LEU A 188 -3.16 -9.41 -3.29
N PHE A 189 -1.98 -9.79 -3.76
CA PHE A 189 -1.76 -10.18 -5.16
C PHE A 189 -2.61 -11.41 -5.55
N ALA A 190 -2.55 -12.47 -4.74
CA ALA A 190 -3.34 -13.68 -4.95
C ALA A 190 -4.86 -13.39 -4.87
N ASP A 191 -5.26 -12.54 -3.92
CA ASP A 191 -6.65 -12.15 -3.74
C ASP A 191 -7.17 -11.32 -4.91
N LEU A 192 -6.43 -10.32 -5.39
CA LEU A 192 -6.83 -9.51 -6.55
C LEU A 192 -7.03 -10.38 -7.79
N LEU A 193 -6.11 -11.30 -8.06
CA LEU A 193 -6.23 -12.25 -9.17
C LEU A 193 -7.46 -13.14 -9.00
N GLY A 194 -7.60 -13.77 -7.84
CA GLY A 194 -8.71 -14.68 -7.55
C GLY A 194 -10.07 -13.98 -7.51
N HIS A 195 -10.13 -12.69 -7.19
CA HIS A 195 -11.35 -11.88 -7.27
C HIS A 195 -11.64 -11.46 -8.70
N TRP A 196 -10.64 -11.05 -9.48
CA TRP A 196 -10.85 -10.71 -10.88
C TRP A 196 -11.42 -11.89 -11.68
N GLU A 197 -10.90 -13.11 -11.48
CA GLU A 197 -11.43 -14.31 -12.14
C GLU A 197 -12.93 -14.59 -11.85
N LYS A 198 -13.40 -14.17 -10.67
CA LYS A 198 -14.76 -14.46 -10.18
C LYS A 198 -15.73 -13.28 -10.29
N ARG A 199 -15.20 -12.06 -10.36
CA ARG A 199 -15.96 -10.79 -10.28
C ARG A 199 -15.64 -9.80 -11.38
N ASN A 200 -14.93 -10.20 -12.44
CA ASN A 200 -14.91 -9.39 -13.66
C ASN A 200 -16.31 -9.33 -14.29
N ARG A 201 -16.49 -8.39 -15.23
CA ARG A 201 -17.75 -8.15 -15.96
C ARG A 201 -18.40 -9.41 -16.52
N ASP A 202 -17.62 -10.32 -17.09
CA ASP A 202 -18.16 -11.55 -17.70
C ASP A 202 -18.49 -12.60 -16.64
N ALA A 203 -17.66 -12.76 -15.61
CA ALA A 203 -17.90 -13.68 -14.51
C ALA A 203 -19.18 -13.30 -13.73
N LEU A 204 -19.43 -12.01 -13.52
CA LEU A 204 -20.62 -11.52 -12.84
C LEU A 204 -21.92 -11.88 -13.57
N ARG A 205 -21.91 -11.99 -14.91
CA ARG A 205 -23.07 -12.48 -15.69
C ARG A 205 -23.46 -13.92 -15.33
N THR A 206 -22.51 -14.72 -14.83
CA THR A 206 -22.76 -16.10 -14.42
C THR A 206 -23.42 -16.17 -13.04
N ASN A 207 -23.13 -15.19 -12.17
CA ASN A 207 -23.69 -15.07 -10.82
C ASN A 207 -24.79 -14.01 -10.72
N ASP A 208 -25.45 -13.69 -11.85
CA ASP A 208 -26.54 -12.71 -11.91
C ASP A 208 -27.77 -13.25 -11.13
N PRO A 209 -28.14 -12.62 -10.00
CA PRO A 209 -29.27 -13.09 -9.20
C PRO A 209 -30.61 -13.03 -9.95
N ALA A 210 -30.72 -12.20 -11.00
CA ALA A 210 -31.91 -12.16 -11.85
C ALA A 210 -32.07 -13.42 -12.72
N ARG A 211 -31.01 -14.20 -12.91
CA ARG A 211 -31.04 -15.48 -13.64
C ARG A 211 -31.41 -16.68 -12.75
N LEU A 212 -31.52 -16.49 -11.44
CA LEU A 212 -31.90 -17.56 -10.52
C LEU A 212 -33.39 -17.92 -10.69
N ASP A 213 -33.69 -19.16 -11.08
CA ASP A 213 -35.05 -19.70 -11.03
C ASP A 213 -35.46 -19.94 -9.57
N ARG A 214 -36.02 -18.89 -8.96
CA ARG A 214 -36.47 -18.90 -7.57
C ARG A 214 -37.55 -19.96 -7.34
N ASP A 215 -38.44 -20.18 -8.31
CA ASP A 215 -39.49 -21.19 -8.19
C ASP A 215 -38.90 -22.60 -8.18
N ALA A 216 -37.89 -22.88 -9.02
CA ALA A 216 -37.17 -24.15 -8.98
C ALA A 216 -36.45 -24.36 -7.65
N LEU A 217 -35.77 -23.32 -7.14
CA LEU A 217 -35.09 -23.39 -5.85
C LEU A 217 -36.08 -23.71 -4.71
N VAL A 218 -37.24 -23.05 -4.69
CA VAL A 218 -38.31 -23.33 -3.72
C VAL A 218 -38.86 -24.75 -3.86
N ARG A 219 -39.05 -25.24 -5.09
CA ARG A 219 -39.46 -26.64 -5.32
C ARG A 219 -38.44 -27.62 -4.75
N LEU A 220 -37.15 -27.41 -5.00
CA LEU A 220 -36.07 -28.27 -4.49
C LEU A 220 -36.01 -28.26 -2.96
N PHE A 221 -36.15 -27.10 -2.31
CA PHE A 221 -36.21 -27.05 -0.85
C PHE A 221 -37.41 -27.81 -0.27
N ARG A 222 -38.55 -27.82 -0.94
CA ARG A 222 -39.72 -28.60 -0.51
C ARG A 222 -39.56 -30.09 -0.75
N GLU A 223 -38.85 -30.48 -1.81
CA GLU A 223 -38.67 -31.88 -2.20
C GLU A 223 -37.59 -32.58 -1.35
N TYR A 224 -36.50 -31.88 -1.04
CA TYR A 224 -35.32 -32.47 -0.41
C TYR A 224 -34.98 -31.89 0.97
N GLY A 225 -35.65 -30.84 1.42
CA GLY A 225 -35.36 -30.19 2.69
C GLY A 225 -35.90 -30.99 3.89
N ASP A 226 -35.13 -31.02 4.98
CA ASP A 226 -35.59 -31.60 6.24
C ASP A 226 -36.79 -30.82 6.81
N PRO A 227 -37.71 -31.46 7.57
CA PRO A 227 -38.93 -30.83 8.05
C PRO A 227 -38.74 -29.47 8.78
N PRO A 228 -37.70 -29.27 9.63
CA PRO A 228 -37.46 -27.98 10.26
C PRO A 228 -37.07 -26.85 9.28
N LEU A 229 -36.39 -27.20 8.18
CA LEU A 229 -36.01 -26.24 7.14
C LEU A 229 -37.24 -25.86 6.31
N VAL A 230 -38.03 -26.84 5.88
CA VAL A 230 -39.26 -26.61 5.09
C VAL A 230 -40.26 -25.75 5.87
N ALA A 231 -40.38 -25.97 7.19
CA ALA A 231 -41.25 -25.17 8.06
C ALA A 231 -40.86 -23.68 8.12
N LYS A 232 -39.59 -23.34 7.83
CA LYS A 232 -39.06 -21.97 7.81
C LYS A 232 -38.77 -21.44 6.41
N LEU A 233 -39.14 -22.20 5.37
CA LEU A 233 -38.76 -21.87 4.00
C LEU A 233 -39.31 -20.51 3.55
N GLN A 234 -40.54 -20.16 3.95
CA GLN A 234 -41.12 -18.86 3.62
C GLN A 234 -40.37 -17.71 4.31
N ASP A 235 -40.07 -17.85 5.61
CA ASP A 235 -39.25 -16.87 6.35
C ASP A 235 -37.84 -16.73 5.76
N LEU A 236 -37.28 -17.82 5.22
CA LEU A 236 -35.99 -17.80 4.53
C LEU A 236 -36.10 -17.08 3.19
N ILE A 237 -37.17 -17.25 2.42
CA ILE A 237 -37.38 -16.53 1.15
C ILE A 237 -37.58 -15.04 1.42
N ASP A 238 -38.40 -14.70 2.41
CA ASP A 238 -38.76 -13.32 2.74
C ASP A 238 -37.62 -12.59 3.47
N GLY A 239 -36.83 -13.32 4.27
CA GLY A 239 -35.66 -12.81 4.99
C GLY A 239 -34.36 -12.85 4.18
N ALA A 240 -34.26 -13.70 3.16
CA ALA A 240 -33.16 -13.72 2.19
C ALA A 240 -33.47 -12.78 1.03
N GLY A 241 -33.73 -11.50 1.33
CA GLY A 241 -33.21 -10.46 0.44
C GLY A 241 -31.72 -10.73 0.32
N VAL A 242 -31.29 -11.39 -0.76
CA VAL A 242 -29.91 -11.83 -0.92
C VAL A 242 -29.08 -10.56 -0.86
N ARG A 243 -28.06 -10.53 0.02
CA ARG A 243 -27.04 -9.47 -0.01
C ARG A 243 -26.34 -9.56 -1.38
N GLY A 244 -26.90 -8.88 -2.38
CA GLY A 244 -26.60 -9.04 -3.80
C GLY A 244 -27.80 -8.79 -4.74
N ASP A 245 -29.04 -8.84 -4.26
CA ASP A 245 -30.24 -8.48 -5.03
C ASP A 245 -30.49 -6.96 -5.08
N GLN A 246 -29.73 -6.20 -4.29
CA GLN A 246 -29.78 -4.74 -4.17
C GLN A 246 -28.46 -4.17 -4.66
N VAL A 247 -28.11 -4.49 -5.90
CA VAL A 247 -27.12 -3.73 -6.64
C VAL A 247 -27.90 -2.51 -7.12
N ASP A 248 -27.76 -1.36 -6.45
CA ASP A 248 -28.33 -0.10 -6.94
C ASP A 248 -27.89 0.09 -8.41
N ASP A 249 -28.72 0.74 -9.23
CA ASP A 249 -28.44 0.95 -10.66
C ASP A 249 -27.06 1.62 -10.92
N ASP A 250 -26.51 2.30 -9.89
CA ASP A 250 -25.22 2.99 -9.90
C ASP A 250 -24.02 2.12 -9.47
N TYR A 251 -24.21 0.88 -9.02
CA TYR A 251 -23.10 0.01 -8.62
C TYR A 251 -22.29 -0.42 -9.84
N PRO A 252 -20.95 -0.27 -9.81
CA PRO A 252 -20.12 -0.65 -10.94
C PRO A 252 -20.19 -2.16 -11.15
N LEU A 253 -20.83 -2.59 -12.25
CA LEU A 253 -20.85 -4.00 -12.69
C LEU A 253 -19.45 -4.57 -13.00
N ASP A 254 -18.40 -3.76 -12.92
CA ASP A 254 -17.02 -4.12 -13.21
C ASP A 254 -16.08 -3.27 -12.35
N GLU A 255 -15.83 -3.73 -11.12
CA GLU A 255 -15.00 -3.04 -10.12
C GLU A 255 -13.51 -2.93 -10.55
N PHE A 256 -13.10 -3.64 -11.61
CA PHE A 256 -11.75 -3.61 -12.18
C PHE A 256 -11.64 -2.74 -13.44
N ALA A 257 -12.70 -2.05 -13.84
CA ALA A 257 -12.75 -1.32 -15.11
C ALA A 257 -11.61 -0.29 -15.25
N ALA A 258 -11.23 0.40 -14.18
CA ALA A 258 -10.14 1.38 -14.19
C ALA A 258 -8.75 0.75 -14.41
N CYS A 259 -8.57 -0.53 -14.05
CA CYS A 259 -7.35 -1.28 -14.33
C CYS A 259 -7.26 -1.66 -15.82
N GLY A 260 -8.41 -1.85 -16.47
CA GLY A 260 -8.51 -2.30 -17.87
C GLY A 260 -7.96 -3.70 -18.10
N ILE A 261 -8.13 -4.61 -17.14
CA ILE A 261 -7.61 -5.99 -17.19
C ILE A 261 -8.39 -6.80 -18.23
N GLU A 262 -7.69 -7.33 -19.23
CA GLU A 262 -8.24 -8.22 -20.28
C GLU A 262 -7.95 -9.69 -19.97
N GLY A 263 -6.90 -9.96 -19.19
CA GLY A 263 -6.52 -11.30 -18.78
C GLY A 263 -5.82 -11.35 -17.43
N PRO A 264 -5.66 -12.55 -16.84
CA PRO A 264 -5.03 -12.71 -15.52
C PRO A 264 -3.57 -12.24 -15.49
N GLN A 265 -2.89 -12.25 -16.65
CA GLN A 265 -1.53 -11.72 -16.80
C GLN A 265 -1.46 -10.20 -16.58
N ASP A 266 -2.51 -9.43 -16.91
CA ASP A 266 -2.48 -7.98 -16.68
C ASP A 266 -2.47 -7.65 -15.19
N VAL A 267 -3.07 -8.49 -14.33
CA VAL A 267 -2.98 -8.33 -12.87
C VAL A 267 -1.53 -8.45 -12.42
N HIS A 268 -0.80 -9.44 -12.92
CA HIS A 268 0.62 -9.61 -12.66
C HIS A 268 1.42 -8.39 -13.14
N ASP A 269 1.22 -7.97 -14.39
CA ASP A 269 2.01 -6.92 -15.04
C ASP A 269 1.74 -5.52 -14.47
N LEU A 270 0.56 -5.30 -13.88
CA LEU A 270 0.18 -4.06 -13.20
C LEU A 270 0.53 -4.03 -11.70
N PHE A 271 0.82 -5.19 -11.10
CA PHE A 271 1.06 -5.31 -9.65
C PHE A 271 2.54 -5.54 -9.31
N VAL A 272 3.11 -6.64 -9.82
CA VAL A 272 4.44 -7.14 -9.45
C VAL A 272 5.58 -6.15 -9.74
N PRO A 273 5.63 -5.47 -10.92
CA PRO A 273 6.69 -4.50 -11.16
C PRO A 273 6.45 -3.16 -10.44
N SER A 274 5.22 -2.85 -10.01
CA SER A 274 4.85 -1.54 -9.48
C SER A 274 5.00 -1.42 -7.96
N PHE A 275 4.76 -2.49 -7.20
CA PHE A 275 4.67 -2.43 -5.75
C PHE A 275 5.85 -3.07 -5.03
N TYR A 276 6.36 -2.34 -4.03
CA TYR A 276 7.47 -2.71 -3.17
C TYR A 276 7.02 -2.71 -1.71
N PHE A 277 7.53 -3.64 -0.93
CA PHE A 277 7.06 -3.90 0.43
C PHE A 277 8.24 -3.80 1.40
N GLY A 278 8.23 -2.77 2.25
CA GLY A 278 9.26 -2.53 3.26
C GLY A 278 9.21 -3.61 4.34
N CYS A 279 10.34 -4.27 4.53
CA CYS A 279 10.47 -5.43 5.40
C CYS A 279 11.61 -5.24 6.39
N GLU A 280 11.36 -5.62 7.63
CA GLU A 280 12.40 -5.74 8.64
C GLU A 280 13.40 -6.84 8.27
N ALA A 281 14.64 -6.70 8.76
CA ALA A 281 15.73 -7.61 8.48
C ALA A 281 15.42 -9.06 8.89
N ASP A 282 14.92 -9.23 10.10
CA ASP A 282 14.72 -10.50 10.80
C ASP A 282 13.34 -11.14 10.56
N ASP A 283 12.47 -10.53 9.75
CA ASP A 283 11.12 -11.07 9.50
C ASP A 283 11.20 -12.37 8.65
N PRO A 284 10.85 -13.54 9.21
CA PRO A 284 10.88 -14.80 8.46
C PRO A 284 9.88 -14.82 7.31
N LEU A 285 8.84 -13.97 7.34
CA LEU A 285 7.86 -13.86 6.27
C LEU A 285 8.41 -13.19 5.01
N ASN A 286 9.61 -12.61 5.05
CA ASN A 286 10.32 -12.13 3.87
C ASN A 286 10.48 -13.21 2.79
N ALA A 287 10.61 -14.48 3.22
CA ALA A 287 10.68 -15.63 2.32
C ALA A 287 9.45 -15.76 1.40
N TRP A 288 8.28 -15.27 1.81
CA TRP A 288 7.06 -15.35 1.00
C TRP A 288 7.14 -14.50 -0.26
N ALA A 289 7.97 -13.44 -0.27
CA ALA A 289 8.20 -12.67 -1.50
C ALA A 289 8.84 -13.52 -2.59
N PHE A 290 9.65 -14.50 -2.22
CA PHE A 290 10.50 -15.27 -3.13
C PHE A 290 9.97 -16.70 -3.39
N ASP A 291 8.91 -17.13 -2.70
CA ASP A 291 8.34 -18.46 -2.85
C ASP A 291 7.51 -18.61 -4.15
N THR A 292 8.22 -19.00 -5.21
CA THR A 292 7.64 -19.26 -6.54
C THR A 292 6.66 -20.44 -6.59
N ARG A 293 6.51 -21.23 -5.51
CA ARG A 293 5.54 -22.34 -5.45
C ARG A 293 4.15 -21.86 -5.06
N THR A 294 4.07 -20.77 -4.30
CA THR A 294 2.83 -20.27 -3.71
C THR A 294 2.35 -18.98 -4.36
N ASN A 295 3.27 -18.10 -4.77
CA ASN A 295 2.90 -16.87 -5.47
C ASN A 295 2.36 -17.19 -6.87
N PRO A 296 1.20 -16.60 -7.28
CA PRO A 296 0.67 -16.77 -8.62
C PRO A 296 1.71 -16.47 -9.70
N PHE A 297 1.64 -17.21 -10.81
CA PHE A 297 2.62 -17.15 -11.92
C PHE A 297 4.07 -17.49 -11.52
N GLY A 298 4.30 -18.01 -10.32
CA GLY A 298 5.65 -18.18 -9.78
C GLY A 298 6.37 -16.84 -9.59
N ALA A 299 5.61 -15.76 -9.37
CA ALA A 299 6.16 -14.42 -9.26
C ALA A 299 7.03 -14.27 -7.99
N LYS A 300 8.14 -13.53 -8.13
CA LYS A 300 8.89 -13.00 -7.00
C LYS A 300 8.46 -11.55 -6.76
N LEU A 301 7.85 -11.29 -5.60
CA LEU A 301 7.43 -9.95 -5.21
C LEU A 301 8.63 -9.12 -4.73
N ARG A 302 8.46 -7.80 -4.68
CA ARG A 302 9.53 -6.86 -4.39
C ARG A 302 9.60 -6.54 -2.89
N ALA A 303 10.22 -7.42 -2.12
CA ALA A 303 10.62 -7.09 -0.75
C ALA A 303 11.74 -6.02 -0.79
N LEU A 304 11.58 -4.97 0.02
CA LEU A 304 12.49 -3.85 0.16
C LEU A 304 13.09 -3.87 1.57
N PHE A 305 14.38 -4.13 1.66
CA PHE A 305 15.10 -4.21 2.93
C PHE A 305 15.08 -2.88 3.70
N GLY A 306 14.67 -2.94 4.96
CA GLY A 306 14.56 -1.83 5.90
C GLY A 306 14.79 -2.28 7.35
N SER A 307 14.87 -1.31 8.26
CA SER A 307 15.04 -1.54 9.69
C SER A 307 14.70 -0.28 10.49
N ASP A 308 14.05 -0.43 11.65
CA ASP A 308 13.75 0.68 12.57
C ASP A 308 14.86 0.90 13.63
N ILE A 309 15.86 1.70 13.25
CA ILE A 309 17.04 1.94 14.10
C ILE A 309 16.68 2.78 15.33
N GLY A 310 16.89 2.23 16.52
CA GLY A 310 16.65 2.92 17.79
C GLY A 310 15.22 2.78 18.33
N HIS A 311 14.39 1.99 17.63
CA HIS A 311 13.14 1.45 18.15
C HIS A 311 13.40 0.05 18.74
N TRP A 312 12.38 -0.65 19.25
CA TRP A 312 12.54 -1.79 20.18
C TRP A 312 13.28 -3.00 19.60
N ASP A 313 13.30 -3.11 18.27
CA ASP A 313 13.84 -4.14 17.40
C ASP A 313 15.34 -3.98 17.17
N VAL A 314 15.82 -2.85 16.65
CA VAL A 314 17.25 -2.68 16.30
C VAL A 314 18.00 -1.80 17.28
N ARG A 315 18.70 -2.46 18.21
CA ARG A 315 19.54 -1.82 19.24
C ARG A 315 20.92 -1.43 18.73
N ASP A 316 21.45 -2.15 17.75
CA ASP A 316 22.75 -1.89 17.13
C ASP A 316 22.64 -1.93 15.61
N MET A 317 22.79 -0.76 14.98
CA MET A 317 22.69 -0.64 13.51
C MET A 317 23.73 -1.47 12.73
N ARG A 318 24.76 -2.01 13.40
CA ARG A 318 25.78 -2.85 12.78
C ARG A 318 25.30 -4.27 12.51
N GLU A 319 24.26 -4.72 13.21
CA GLU A 319 23.79 -6.11 13.19
C GLU A 319 22.66 -6.31 12.14
N VAL A 320 22.04 -5.25 11.63
CA VAL A 320 20.88 -5.33 10.71
C VAL A 320 21.10 -6.23 9.48
N VAL A 321 22.29 -6.17 8.87
CA VAL A 321 22.59 -7.02 7.69
C VAL A 321 22.93 -8.46 8.10
N GLU A 322 23.49 -8.65 9.29
CA GLU A 322 23.76 -9.96 9.88
C GLU A 322 22.45 -10.66 10.22
N GLU A 323 21.50 -9.97 10.87
CA GLU A 323 20.16 -10.46 11.17
C GLU A 323 19.41 -10.89 9.90
N ALA A 324 19.49 -10.10 8.82
CA ALA A 324 18.88 -10.51 7.56
C ALA A 324 19.52 -11.77 6.94
N TRP A 325 20.81 -12.02 7.22
CA TRP A 325 21.51 -13.21 6.72
C TRP A 325 21.07 -14.50 7.42
N GLU A 326 20.51 -14.40 8.63
CA GLU A 326 19.94 -15.55 9.35
C GLU A 326 18.87 -16.26 8.52
N LEU A 327 18.10 -15.52 7.69
CA LEU A 327 17.13 -16.11 6.75
C LEU A 327 17.78 -17.08 5.73
N VAL A 328 19.04 -16.85 5.38
CA VAL A 328 19.81 -17.77 4.50
C VAL A 328 20.32 -18.95 5.32
N GLU A 329 20.85 -18.71 6.52
CA GLU A 329 21.35 -19.77 7.40
C GLU A 329 20.26 -20.77 7.82
N GLU A 330 19.04 -20.27 8.02
CA GLU A 330 17.86 -21.06 8.34
C GLU A 330 17.24 -21.75 7.10
N GLY A 331 17.74 -21.43 5.89
CA GLY A 331 17.26 -22.00 4.63
C GLY A 331 15.90 -21.47 4.17
N LEU A 332 15.50 -20.29 4.65
CA LEU A 332 14.28 -19.59 4.22
C LEU A 332 14.50 -18.82 2.91
N LEU A 333 15.70 -18.28 2.70
CA LEU A 333 16.14 -17.62 1.46
C LEU A 333 17.32 -18.34 0.83
N SER A 334 17.39 -18.33 -0.49
CA SER A 334 18.65 -18.60 -1.20
C SER A 334 19.57 -17.37 -1.17
N GLU A 335 20.87 -17.55 -1.45
CA GLU A 335 21.79 -16.40 -1.58
C GLU A 335 21.35 -15.42 -2.67
N ASP A 336 20.76 -15.91 -3.76
CA ASP A 336 20.22 -15.08 -4.84
C ASP A 336 19.00 -14.28 -4.36
N ASP A 337 18.11 -14.88 -3.57
CA ASP A 337 16.95 -14.18 -2.99
C ASP A 337 17.39 -13.14 -1.96
N PHE A 338 18.39 -13.46 -1.14
CA PHE A 338 18.99 -12.51 -0.20
C PHE A 338 19.62 -11.31 -0.93
N ARG A 339 20.35 -11.57 -2.03
CA ARG A 339 20.90 -10.52 -2.89
C ARG A 339 19.79 -9.67 -3.51
N ALA A 340 18.70 -10.30 -3.97
CA ALA A 340 17.56 -9.57 -4.51
C ALA A 340 16.89 -8.70 -3.44
N PHE A 341 16.73 -9.21 -2.22
CA PHE A 341 16.13 -8.51 -1.08
C PHE A 341 16.95 -7.30 -0.62
N THR A 342 18.24 -7.52 -0.35
CA THR A 342 19.12 -6.52 0.30
C THR A 342 19.77 -5.54 -0.67
N PHE A 343 19.82 -5.88 -1.97
CA PHE A 343 20.52 -5.06 -2.96
C PHE A 343 19.70 -4.78 -4.23
N GLU A 344 19.27 -5.81 -4.96
CA GLU A 344 18.72 -5.59 -6.31
C GLU A 344 17.36 -4.88 -6.30
N ASN A 345 16.44 -5.29 -5.44
CA ASN A 345 15.14 -4.63 -5.30
C ASN A 345 15.28 -3.15 -4.88
N PRO A 346 16.06 -2.80 -3.84
CA PRO A 346 16.36 -1.39 -3.53
C PRO A 346 16.95 -0.62 -4.71
N VAL A 347 17.93 -1.18 -5.43
CA VAL A 347 18.54 -0.49 -6.58
C VAL A 347 17.51 -0.26 -7.69
N HIS A 348 16.72 -1.28 -8.04
CA HIS A 348 15.65 -1.14 -9.03
C HIS A 348 14.61 -0.10 -8.62
N PHE A 349 14.22 -0.05 -7.35
CA PHE A 349 13.25 0.92 -6.85
C PHE A 349 13.74 2.35 -6.99
N TRP A 350 14.92 2.64 -6.41
CA TRP A 350 15.43 4.00 -6.33
C TRP A 350 15.91 4.54 -7.68
N THR A 351 16.27 3.66 -8.62
CA THR A 351 16.75 4.06 -9.94
C THR A 351 15.69 4.01 -11.04
N ALA A 352 14.45 3.59 -10.72
CA ALA A 352 13.36 3.51 -11.69
C ALA A 352 13.09 4.84 -12.41
N LEU A 353 13.13 5.95 -11.65
CA LEU A 353 12.92 7.31 -12.17
C LEU A 353 14.15 8.22 -12.01
N ARG A 354 15.16 7.77 -11.25
CA ARG A 354 16.38 8.52 -10.97
C ARG A 354 17.63 7.67 -11.21
N PRO A 355 18.05 7.49 -12.48
CA PRO A 355 19.21 6.66 -12.86
C PRO A 355 20.51 6.91 -12.08
N ASP A 356 20.69 8.14 -11.60
CA ASP A 356 21.83 8.69 -10.88
C ASP A 356 21.62 8.74 -9.36
N PHE A 357 20.61 8.03 -8.82
CA PHE A 357 20.28 8.07 -7.39
C PHE A 357 21.50 7.82 -6.49
N PHE A 358 22.30 6.82 -6.82
CA PHE A 358 23.46 6.36 -6.06
C PHE A 358 24.78 7.05 -6.43
N ASP A 359 24.77 8.07 -7.29
CA ASP A 359 25.98 8.79 -7.69
C ASP A 359 26.68 9.43 -6.48
N GLY A 360 27.99 9.21 -6.35
CA GLY A 360 28.79 9.68 -5.21
C GLY A 360 28.71 8.83 -3.94
N THR A 361 27.90 7.76 -3.93
CA THR A 361 27.78 6.84 -2.78
C THR A 361 28.84 5.72 -2.84
N SER A 362 29.00 4.98 -1.74
CA SER A 362 29.89 3.80 -1.71
C SER A 362 29.42 2.63 -2.58
N VAL A 363 28.15 2.63 -3.02
CA VAL A 363 27.55 1.55 -3.81
C VAL A 363 27.36 1.92 -5.28
N GLU A 364 27.80 3.11 -5.70
CA GLU A 364 27.60 3.64 -7.06
C GLU A 364 28.00 2.63 -8.15
N SER A 365 29.23 2.11 -8.10
CA SER A 365 29.75 1.19 -9.11
C SER A 365 28.93 -0.10 -9.21
N ALA A 366 28.50 -0.65 -8.07
CA ALA A 366 27.70 -1.86 -8.02
C ALA A 366 26.29 -1.60 -8.56
N ALA A 367 25.67 -0.48 -8.20
CA ALA A 367 24.35 -0.08 -8.68
C ALA A 367 24.36 0.17 -10.21
N ARG A 368 25.40 0.83 -10.74
CA ARG A 368 25.57 1.03 -12.20
C ARG A 368 25.75 -0.30 -12.93
N ALA A 369 26.53 -1.22 -12.37
CA ALA A 369 26.75 -2.54 -12.97
C ALA A 369 25.45 -3.35 -13.06
N LEU A 370 24.64 -3.38 -11.99
CA LEU A 370 23.33 -4.04 -12.02
C LEU A 370 22.43 -3.47 -13.12
N ARG A 371 22.32 -2.14 -13.20
CA ARG A 371 21.49 -1.46 -14.20
C ARG A 371 21.95 -1.66 -15.65
N SER A 372 23.23 -1.93 -15.89
CA SER A 372 23.73 -2.24 -17.23
C SER A 372 23.45 -3.69 -17.66
N SER A 373 23.07 -4.55 -16.71
CA SER A 373 22.84 -5.99 -16.92
C SER A 373 21.36 -6.37 -17.01
N SER A 374 20.46 -5.45 -16.62
CA SER A 374 19.00 -5.53 -16.77
C SER A 374 18.56 -4.86 -18.05
#